data_AF-A0A7Z7LJ16-F1
#
_entry.id   AF-A0A7Z7LJ16-F1
#
_cell.length_a   1.000
_cell.length_b   1.000
_cell.length_c   1.000
_cell.angle_alpha   90.00
_cell.angle_beta   90.00
_cell.angle_gamma   90.00
#
_symmetry.space_group_name_H-M   'P 1'
#
loop_
_entity.id
_entity.type
_entity.pdbx_description
1 polymer ?
#
loop_
_entity_poly.entity_id
_entity_poly.type
_entity_poly.pdbx_seq_one_letter_code
_entity_poly.pdbx_strand_id
1 'polypeptide(L)'
;MTYFPASDRYDNAAFRRVGRSGLKLPAISLGLWHNFGDTTPIETQRSVLFKAFDLGITHFDLANNYGPPAGSAEINFGRILKEDLAGHRDELIISTKAGWDMWPGPYGRGGGSRKAVLSSLDQSLKRLGVDYVDIFYSHRFDADTPLDETASALAFAVEQGKALYVGISSYSGNKTREIATLLAERGVPLLINQPSYNLFNRWIEKDLLKATDEVGAGVIAFTPLAQGLLTDKYLNGIPDDARVNRPGGGFLRPDHLREENIVRARALNDIAARRGQSLAQLALAWVLRDSRVTSALIGASSARQVEENVAALNNLLFTTEELVEIDRYAVEGGVNLWEKPSHDQAV
;
A
#
# COMPACT_ATOMS: atom_id res chain seq x y z
N MET A 1 -1.59 22.83 -19.33
CA MET A 1 -2.85 22.39 -19.96
C MET A 1 -3.75 21.89 -18.85
N THR A 2 -5.03 22.22 -18.86
CA THR A 2 -6.01 21.70 -17.89
C THR A 2 -6.18 20.20 -18.11
N TYR A 3 -6.05 19.40 -17.06
CA TYR A 3 -6.31 17.96 -17.11
C TYR A 3 -7.82 17.71 -17.11
N PHE A 4 -8.28 16.81 -17.97
CA PHE A 4 -9.65 16.30 -18.00
C PHE A 4 -9.57 14.78 -17.89
N PRO A 5 -10.10 14.17 -16.82
CA PRO A 5 -10.05 12.71 -16.67
C PRO A 5 -10.78 12.00 -17.80
N ALA A 6 -10.28 10.82 -18.17
CA ALA A 6 -10.93 9.95 -19.14
C ALA A 6 -12.40 9.70 -18.75
N SER A 7 -13.33 9.89 -19.69
CA SER A 7 -14.78 9.79 -19.42
C SER A 7 -15.24 8.36 -19.13
N ASP A 8 -14.48 7.38 -19.62
CA ASP A 8 -14.69 5.93 -19.51
C ASP A 8 -13.91 5.29 -18.35
N ARG A 9 -13.27 6.09 -17.48
CA ARG A 9 -12.41 5.62 -16.38
C ARG A 9 -13.06 4.61 -15.42
N TYR A 10 -14.39 4.56 -15.39
CA TYR A 10 -15.14 3.62 -14.53
C TYR A 10 -15.69 2.40 -15.28
N ASP A 11 -15.69 2.40 -16.61
CA ASP A 11 -16.39 1.39 -17.41
C ASP A 11 -15.77 -0.01 -17.25
N ASN A 12 -14.45 -0.08 -17.10
CA ASN A 12 -13.69 -1.32 -16.93
C ASN A 12 -12.99 -1.43 -15.56
N ALA A 13 -13.28 -0.52 -14.64
CA ALA A 13 -12.64 -0.49 -13.33
C ALA A 13 -13.20 -1.59 -12.41
N ALA A 14 -12.32 -2.45 -11.90
CA ALA A 14 -12.71 -3.50 -10.96
C ALA A 14 -12.71 -2.95 -9.52
N PHE A 15 -13.89 -2.66 -8.96
CA PHE A 15 -14.03 -2.24 -7.57
C PHE A 15 -14.39 -3.40 -6.64
N ARG A 16 -13.70 -3.49 -5.50
CA ARG A 16 -13.91 -4.52 -4.46
C ARG A 16 -14.34 -3.85 -3.15
N ARG A 17 -15.34 -4.43 -2.48
CA ARG A 17 -15.81 -3.96 -1.18
C ARG A 17 -14.72 -4.15 -0.13
N VAL A 18 -14.51 -3.15 0.72
CA VAL A 18 -13.56 -3.24 1.84
C VAL A 18 -14.21 -3.98 3.01
N GLY A 19 -13.92 -5.28 3.15
CA GLY A 19 -14.47 -6.11 4.21
C GLY A 19 -16.00 -6.02 4.27
N ARG A 20 -16.55 -5.82 5.49
CA ARG A 20 -17.99 -5.61 5.73
C ARG A 20 -18.36 -4.13 5.87
N SER A 21 -17.90 -3.30 4.94
CA SER A 21 -18.22 -1.86 4.89
C SER A 21 -19.00 -1.46 3.62
N GLY A 22 -19.44 -0.20 3.56
CA GLY A 22 -19.98 0.41 2.34
C GLY A 22 -18.91 0.85 1.33
N LEU A 23 -17.66 0.99 1.77
CA LEU A 23 -16.57 1.49 0.95
C LEU A 23 -16.13 0.44 -0.08
N LYS A 24 -15.83 0.88 -1.30
CA LYS A 24 -15.19 0.07 -2.34
C LYS A 24 -13.87 0.71 -2.73
N LEU A 25 -12.83 -0.11 -2.87
CA LEU A 25 -11.54 0.30 -3.42
C LEU A 25 -11.35 -0.29 -4.82
N PRO A 26 -10.57 0.35 -5.69
CA PRO A 26 -10.13 -0.29 -6.92
C PRO A 26 -9.27 -1.52 -6.57
N ALA A 27 -9.39 -2.60 -7.34
CA ALA A 27 -8.60 -3.81 -7.15
C ALA A 27 -7.09 -3.54 -7.19
N ILE A 28 -6.68 -2.48 -7.89
CA ILE A 28 -5.32 -1.92 -7.84
C ILE A 28 -5.38 -0.49 -7.32
N SER A 29 -4.65 -0.20 -6.24
CA SER A 29 -4.46 1.13 -5.67
C SER A 29 -3.05 1.65 -5.96
N LEU A 30 -2.83 2.97 -5.91
CA LEU A 30 -1.50 3.56 -6.12
C LEU A 30 -0.92 4.13 -4.82
N GLY A 31 0.26 3.64 -4.44
CA GLY A 31 1.02 4.13 -3.30
C GLY A 31 2.08 5.15 -3.70
N LEU A 32 2.21 6.22 -2.91
CA LEU A 32 3.10 7.35 -3.18
C LEU A 32 4.41 7.29 -2.37
N TRP A 33 4.80 6.10 -1.90
CA TRP A 33 6.00 5.91 -1.08
C TRP A 33 7.30 6.37 -1.78
N HIS A 34 7.40 6.11 -3.09
CA HIS A 34 8.54 6.50 -3.92
C HIS A 34 8.06 7.27 -5.15
N ASN A 35 8.95 8.11 -5.70
CA ASN A 35 8.74 8.91 -6.92
C ASN A 35 7.79 10.10 -6.78
N PHE A 36 7.33 10.42 -5.57
CA PHE A 36 6.46 11.57 -5.30
C PHE A 36 7.09 12.64 -4.40
N GLY A 37 8.36 12.44 -4.00
CA GLY A 37 9.14 13.46 -3.30
C GLY A 37 9.78 14.47 -4.24
N ASP A 38 10.49 15.44 -3.67
CA ASP A 38 11.12 16.57 -4.40
C ASP A 38 12.26 16.14 -5.33
N THR A 39 12.73 14.89 -5.18
CA THR A 39 13.73 14.30 -6.07
C THR A 39 13.16 13.85 -7.41
N THR A 40 11.83 13.87 -7.60
CA THR A 40 11.17 13.49 -8.85
C THR A 40 10.43 14.69 -9.45
N PRO A 41 10.62 15.02 -10.74
CA PRO A 41 9.92 16.14 -11.37
C PRO A 41 8.39 16.03 -11.25
N ILE A 42 7.73 17.13 -10.88
CA ILE A 42 6.28 17.18 -10.65
C ILE A 42 5.46 16.72 -11.87
N GLU A 43 5.96 16.97 -13.10
CA GLU A 43 5.31 16.53 -14.34
C GLU A 43 5.29 15.00 -14.49
N THR A 44 6.33 14.32 -13.99
CA THR A 44 6.35 12.84 -13.92
C THR A 44 5.31 12.35 -12.92
N GLN A 45 5.21 13.02 -11.76
CA GLN A 45 4.22 12.69 -10.73
C GLN A 45 2.78 12.84 -11.27
N ARG A 46 2.51 13.97 -11.95
CA ARG A 46 1.25 14.23 -12.67
C ARG A 46 0.94 13.13 -13.67
N SER A 47 1.90 12.80 -14.54
CA SER A 47 1.71 11.76 -15.57
C SER A 47 1.29 10.42 -14.97
N VAL A 48 1.88 10.03 -13.84
CA VAL A 48 1.51 8.79 -13.12
C VAL A 48 0.11 8.89 -12.50
N LEU A 49 -0.19 9.99 -11.80
CA LEU A 49 -1.50 10.18 -11.12
C LEU A 49 -2.65 10.28 -12.11
N PHE A 50 -2.49 11.03 -13.19
CA PHE A 50 -3.50 11.17 -14.23
C PHE A 50 -3.77 9.84 -14.91
N LYS A 51 -2.71 9.11 -15.29
CA LYS A 51 -2.89 7.78 -15.87
C LYS A 51 -3.58 6.81 -14.91
N ALA A 52 -3.25 6.85 -13.62
CA ALA A 52 -3.92 6.03 -12.62
C ALA A 52 -5.42 6.36 -12.55
N PHE A 53 -5.77 7.64 -12.48
CA PHE A 53 -7.17 8.06 -12.41
C PHE A 53 -7.95 7.79 -13.70
N ASP A 54 -7.32 7.98 -14.87
CA ASP A 54 -7.88 7.65 -16.19
C ASP A 54 -8.18 6.14 -16.32
N LEU A 55 -7.46 5.29 -15.60
CA LEU A 55 -7.66 3.84 -15.57
C LEU A 55 -8.55 3.37 -14.40
N GLY A 56 -9.21 4.29 -13.71
CA GLY A 56 -10.16 3.98 -12.64
C GLY A 56 -9.52 3.68 -11.27
N ILE A 57 -8.23 3.95 -11.09
CA ILE A 57 -7.61 3.94 -9.76
C ILE A 57 -8.05 5.20 -9.02
N THR A 58 -8.95 5.02 -8.04
CA THR A 58 -9.46 6.10 -7.20
C THR A 58 -8.79 6.20 -5.83
N HIS A 59 -7.94 5.24 -5.46
CA HIS A 59 -7.27 5.22 -4.16
C HIS A 59 -5.79 5.58 -4.29
N PHE A 60 -5.41 6.67 -3.62
CA PHE A 60 -4.04 7.16 -3.49
C PHE A 60 -3.58 7.07 -2.04
N ASP A 61 -2.59 6.24 -1.80
CA ASP A 61 -2.11 5.91 -0.47
C ASP A 61 -0.80 6.65 -0.16
N LEU A 62 -0.81 7.46 0.90
CA LEU A 62 0.34 8.25 1.36
C LEU A 62 0.72 7.88 2.80
N ALA A 63 1.79 8.47 3.30
CA ALA A 63 2.10 8.52 4.73
C ALA A 63 2.88 9.79 5.03
N ASN A 64 2.88 10.19 6.30
CA ASN A 64 3.53 11.41 6.76
C ASN A 64 4.98 11.56 6.27
N ASN A 65 5.74 10.47 6.26
CA ASN A 65 7.17 10.47 5.96
C ASN A 65 7.54 10.08 4.52
N TYR A 66 6.56 9.88 3.64
CA TYR A 66 6.83 9.60 2.23
C TYR A 66 7.50 10.81 1.54
N GLY A 67 8.39 10.50 0.60
CA GLY A 67 9.33 11.46 0.00
C GLY A 67 10.47 10.76 -0.75
N PRO A 68 11.73 11.26 -0.72
CA PRO A 68 12.28 12.30 0.16
C PRO A 68 12.17 13.75 -0.36
N PRO A 69 12.25 14.77 0.53
CA PRO A 69 12.35 14.67 2.00
C PRO A 69 11.02 14.23 2.64
N ALA A 70 11.01 13.85 3.92
CA ALA A 70 9.80 13.43 4.63
C ALA A 70 8.69 14.49 4.53
N GLY A 71 7.50 14.08 4.11
CA GLY A 71 6.33 14.96 3.90
C GLY A 71 6.23 15.58 2.50
N SER A 72 7.28 15.51 1.68
CA SER A 72 7.23 16.06 0.30
C SER A 72 6.19 15.37 -0.58
N ALA A 73 5.96 14.06 -0.40
CA ALA A 73 4.92 13.36 -1.16
C ALA A 73 3.51 13.91 -0.87
N GLU A 74 3.20 14.23 0.39
CA GLU A 74 1.92 14.86 0.75
C GLU A 74 1.80 16.28 0.21
N ILE A 75 2.89 17.06 0.23
CA ILE A 75 2.92 18.43 -0.32
C ILE A 75 2.69 18.40 -1.83
N ASN A 76 3.41 17.54 -2.55
CA ASN A 76 3.31 17.44 -4.01
C ASN A 76 1.95 16.90 -4.44
N PHE A 77 1.44 15.87 -3.76
CA PHE A 77 0.09 15.38 -4.02
C PHE A 77 -0.98 16.43 -3.70
N GLY A 78 -0.87 17.14 -2.58
CA GLY A 78 -1.80 18.24 -2.24
C GLY A 78 -1.80 19.37 -3.27
N ARG A 79 -0.62 19.69 -3.83
CA ARG A 79 -0.51 20.63 -4.95
C ARG A 79 -1.25 20.14 -6.19
N ILE A 80 -1.02 18.90 -6.62
CA ILE A 80 -1.69 18.31 -7.79
C ILE A 80 -3.19 18.17 -7.55
N LEU A 81 -3.60 17.79 -6.33
CA LEU A 81 -5.00 17.74 -5.94
C LEU A 81 -5.68 19.09 -6.14
N LYS A 82 -5.04 20.18 -5.66
CA LYS A 82 -5.59 21.54 -5.78
C LYS A 82 -5.55 22.09 -7.20
N GLU A 83 -4.48 21.86 -7.95
CA GLU A 83 -4.27 22.44 -9.28
C GLU A 83 -5.03 21.67 -10.37
N ASP A 84 -5.10 20.34 -10.26
CA ASP A 84 -5.48 19.45 -11.37
C ASP A 84 -6.67 18.52 -11.05
N LEU A 85 -6.93 18.20 -9.78
CA LEU A 85 -7.98 17.24 -9.37
C LEU A 85 -9.04 17.84 -8.43
N ALA A 86 -9.11 19.17 -8.29
CA ALA A 86 -9.94 19.82 -7.28
C ALA A 86 -11.43 19.48 -7.42
N GLY A 87 -11.91 19.35 -8.67
CA GLY A 87 -13.29 18.96 -8.97
C GLY A 87 -13.60 17.47 -8.76
N HIS A 88 -12.61 16.66 -8.38
CA HIS A 88 -12.72 15.20 -8.27
C HIS A 88 -12.42 14.68 -6.86
N ARG A 89 -12.23 15.55 -5.86
CA ARG A 89 -11.88 15.14 -4.49
C ARG A 89 -12.85 14.11 -3.89
N ASP A 90 -14.14 14.20 -4.21
CA ASP A 90 -15.16 13.27 -3.70
C ASP A 90 -15.24 11.94 -4.49
N GLU A 91 -14.51 11.86 -5.61
CA GLU A 91 -14.31 10.63 -6.39
C GLU A 91 -13.06 9.85 -5.93
N LEU A 92 -12.27 10.41 -5.01
CA LEU A 92 -11.00 9.88 -4.56
C LEU A 92 -11.05 9.37 -3.12
N ILE A 93 -10.29 8.32 -2.87
CA ILE A 93 -9.94 7.85 -1.54
C ILE A 93 -8.47 8.23 -1.31
N ILE A 94 -8.22 9.06 -0.32
CA ILE A 94 -6.88 9.51 0.07
C ILE A 94 -6.58 8.95 1.45
N SER A 95 -5.44 8.28 1.59
CA SER A 95 -4.97 7.80 2.89
C SER A 95 -3.70 8.49 3.34
N THR A 96 -3.52 8.60 4.66
CA THR A 96 -2.22 8.90 5.27
C THR A 96 -2.03 8.12 6.56
N LYS A 97 -0.82 8.15 7.13
CA LYS A 97 -0.40 7.27 8.23
C LYS A 97 0.58 7.96 9.17
N ALA A 98 0.58 7.52 10.42
CA ALA A 98 1.57 7.87 11.44
C ALA A 98 2.07 6.61 12.17
N GLY A 99 3.37 6.54 12.45
CA GLY A 99 3.95 5.41 13.22
C GLY A 99 5.44 5.15 12.97
N TRP A 100 5.99 5.65 11.88
CA TRP A 100 7.43 5.68 11.60
C TRP A 100 8.03 7.06 11.86
N ASP A 101 9.36 7.15 11.86
CA ASP A 101 10.11 8.40 12.03
C ASP A 101 9.64 9.46 11.03
N MET A 102 9.38 10.66 11.55
CA MET A 102 8.92 11.83 10.80
C MET A 102 9.62 13.12 11.21
N TRP A 103 9.82 13.36 12.51
CA TRP A 103 10.51 14.55 13.01
C TRP A 103 11.37 14.23 14.25
N PRO A 104 12.31 15.12 14.65
CA PRO A 104 13.17 14.85 15.80
C PRO A 104 12.43 14.75 17.15
N GLY A 105 13.02 13.98 18.07
CA GLY A 105 12.56 13.90 19.47
C GLY A 105 11.56 12.77 19.74
N PRO A 106 11.18 12.57 21.02
CA PRO A 106 10.42 11.40 21.47
C PRO A 106 9.00 11.31 20.87
N TYR A 107 8.47 12.42 20.36
CA TYR A 107 7.13 12.48 19.77
C TYR A 107 7.12 12.32 18.25
N GLY A 108 8.29 12.32 17.61
CA GLY A 108 8.43 12.29 16.14
C GLY A 108 9.22 11.12 15.59
N ARG A 109 9.84 10.30 16.46
CA ARG A 109 10.53 9.04 16.14
C ARG A 109 9.56 7.86 15.95
N GLY A 110 8.36 8.14 15.41
CA GLY A 110 7.30 7.16 15.23
C GLY A 110 6.59 6.74 16.52
N GLY A 111 6.06 5.51 16.52
CA GLY A 111 5.31 4.91 17.63
C GLY A 111 3.80 5.13 17.56
N GLY A 112 3.09 4.63 18.58
CA GLY A 112 1.63 4.61 18.68
C GLY A 112 1.03 5.67 19.59
N SER A 113 1.85 6.54 20.21
CA SER A 113 1.37 7.51 21.20
C SER A 113 0.34 8.48 20.62
N ARG A 114 -0.64 8.87 21.44
CA ARG A 114 -1.70 9.82 21.04
C ARG A 114 -1.11 11.15 20.58
N LYS A 115 -0.03 11.61 21.23
CA LYS A 115 0.67 12.84 20.85
C LYS A 115 1.25 12.75 19.44
N ALA A 116 1.97 11.68 19.12
CA ALA A 116 2.59 11.49 17.81
C ALA A 116 1.53 11.32 16.71
N VAL A 117 0.56 10.43 16.93
CA VAL A 117 -0.49 10.10 15.96
C VAL A 117 -1.32 11.33 15.58
N LEU A 118 -1.86 12.06 16.56
CA LEU A 118 -2.74 13.21 16.28
C LEU A 118 -1.97 14.42 15.74
N SER A 119 -0.78 14.73 16.28
CA SER A 119 0.05 15.82 15.74
C SER A 119 0.53 15.51 14.31
N SER A 120 0.73 14.24 13.96
CA SER A 120 1.05 13.85 12.59
C SER A 120 -0.13 14.03 11.65
N LEU A 121 -1.35 13.65 12.06
CA LEU A 121 -2.56 13.85 11.24
C LEU A 121 -2.77 15.33 10.92
N ASP A 122 -2.69 16.21 11.92
CA ASP A 122 -2.85 17.66 11.72
C ASP A 122 -1.83 18.22 10.70
N GLN A 123 -0.58 17.73 10.75
CA GLN A 123 0.44 18.13 9.79
C GLN A 123 0.18 17.57 8.38
N SER A 124 -0.27 16.31 8.28
CA SER A 124 -0.60 15.68 7.01
C SER A 124 -1.76 16.39 6.32
N LEU A 125 -2.83 16.71 7.03
CA LEU A 125 -3.96 17.48 6.49
C LEU A 125 -3.50 18.85 5.96
N LYS A 126 -2.61 19.53 6.71
CA LYS A 126 -2.04 20.81 6.27
C LYS A 126 -1.18 20.68 5.01
N ARG A 127 -0.37 19.62 4.89
CA ARG A 127 0.48 19.37 3.69
C ARG A 127 -0.36 19.00 2.47
N LEU A 128 -1.37 18.15 2.67
CA LEU A 128 -2.31 17.73 1.63
C LEU A 128 -3.27 18.85 1.21
N GLY A 129 -3.54 19.81 2.09
CA GLY A 129 -4.52 20.88 1.85
C GLY A 129 -5.95 20.36 1.82
N VAL A 130 -6.29 19.39 2.68
CA VAL A 130 -7.62 18.78 2.79
C VAL A 130 -8.14 18.86 4.23
N ASP A 131 -9.46 18.90 4.38
CA ASP A 131 -10.10 18.93 5.70
C ASP A 131 -10.05 17.57 6.40
N TYR A 132 -10.10 16.49 5.61
CA TYR A 132 -10.05 15.11 6.09
C TYR A 132 -9.36 14.20 5.08
N VAL A 133 -8.85 13.07 5.59
CA VAL A 133 -8.47 11.90 4.77
C VAL A 133 -9.56 10.84 4.85
N ASP A 134 -9.71 10.04 3.79
CA ASP A 134 -10.69 8.97 3.79
C ASP A 134 -10.27 7.84 4.73
N ILE A 135 -8.96 7.53 4.79
CA ILE A 135 -8.42 6.50 5.68
C ILE A 135 -7.19 7.02 6.42
N PHE A 136 -7.24 7.02 7.76
CA PHE A 136 -6.06 7.31 8.58
C PHE A 136 -5.52 6.05 9.26
N TYR A 137 -4.23 5.77 9.10
CA TYR A 137 -3.61 4.54 9.59
C TYR A 137 -2.71 4.74 10.81
N SER A 138 -2.76 3.77 11.74
CA SER A 138 -1.57 3.42 12.51
C SER A 138 -0.61 2.63 11.60
N HIS A 139 0.57 3.21 11.34
CA HIS A 139 1.47 2.78 10.25
C HIS A 139 2.27 1.51 10.59
N ARG A 140 2.44 1.21 11.87
CA ARG A 140 3.04 -0.03 12.40
C ARG A 140 2.52 -0.31 13.80
N PHE A 141 2.60 -1.55 14.25
CA PHE A 141 2.42 -1.85 15.67
C PHE A 141 3.58 -1.24 16.50
N ASP A 142 3.24 -0.77 17.70
CA ASP A 142 4.17 -0.21 18.66
C ASP A 142 4.02 -0.93 20.00
N ALA A 143 4.99 -1.77 20.35
CA ALA A 143 4.93 -2.61 21.55
C ALA A 143 5.10 -1.81 22.85
N ASP A 144 5.67 -0.61 22.78
CA ASP A 144 5.96 0.23 23.94
C ASP A 144 4.81 1.19 24.31
N THR A 145 3.82 1.35 23.42
CA THR A 145 2.63 2.14 23.69
C THR A 145 1.44 1.21 23.96
N PRO A 146 0.66 1.41 25.04
CA PRO A 146 -0.59 0.68 25.23
C PRO A 146 -1.50 0.79 24.00
N LEU A 147 -1.93 -0.35 23.46
CA LEU A 147 -2.72 -0.37 22.22
C LEU A 147 -4.02 0.44 22.32
N ASP A 148 -4.61 0.50 23.52
CA ASP A 148 -5.77 1.34 23.85
C ASP A 148 -5.53 2.83 23.57
N GLU A 149 -4.33 3.35 23.83
CA GLU A 149 -3.98 4.74 23.56
C GLU A 149 -3.97 5.02 22.06
N THR A 150 -3.40 4.10 21.27
CA THR A 150 -3.40 4.19 19.80
C THR A 150 -4.82 4.08 19.25
N ALA A 151 -5.62 3.13 19.73
CA ALA A 151 -7.02 2.97 19.34
C ALA A 151 -7.84 4.23 19.67
N SER A 152 -7.63 4.82 20.85
CA SER A 152 -8.24 6.07 21.27
C SER A 152 -7.85 7.26 20.39
N ALA A 153 -6.60 7.32 19.93
CA ALA A 153 -6.15 8.35 18.99
C ALA A 153 -6.82 8.21 17.62
N LEU A 154 -6.93 6.99 17.09
CA LEU A 154 -7.61 6.70 15.83
C LEU A 154 -9.11 7.02 15.91
N ALA A 155 -9.80 6.58 16.96
CA ALA A 155 -11.22 6.87 17.16
C ALA A 155 -11.47 8.38 17.26
N PHE A 156 -10.60 9.10 17.97
CA PHE A 156 -10.70 10.55 18.10
C PHE A 156 -10.50 11.29 16.77
N ALA A 157 -9.65 10.77 15.86
CA ALA A 157 -9.50 11.34 14.53
C ALA A 157 -10.81 11.27 13.72
N VAL A 158 -11.57 10.19 13.87
CA VAL A 158 -12.90 10.03 13.26
C VAL A 158 -13.91 10.96 13.92
N GLU A 159 -13.94 11.01 15.25
CA GLU A 159 -14.85 11.88 16.02
C GLU A 159 -14.68 13.36 15.66
N GLN A 160 -13.44 13.80 15.41
CA GLN A 160 -13.15 15.17 14.97
C GLN A 160 -13.45 15.43 13.49
N GLY A 161 -13.91 14.43 12.73
CA GLY A 161 -14.15 14.54 11.29
C GLY A 161 -12.87 14.71 10.46
N LYS A 162 -11.70 14.38 11.02
CA LYS A 162 -10.39 14.49 10.34
C LYS A 162 -10.03 13.23 9.55
N ALA A 163 -10.71 12.12 9.83
CA ALA A 163 -10.65 10.90 9.05
C ALA A 163 -12.06 10.31 8.91
N LEU A 164 -12.44 9.82 7.72
CA LEU A 164 -13.73 9.12 7.57
C LEU A 164 -13.67 7.70 8.13
N TYR A 165 -12.55 7.02 7.91
CA TYR A 165 -12.27 5.66 8.36
C TYR A 165 -10.87 5.55 8.95
N VAL A 166 -10.62 4.48 9.70
CA VAL A 166 -9.31 4.17 10.25
C VAL A 166 -8.86 2.78 9.84
N GLY A 167 -7.55 2.65 9.65
CA GLY A 167 -6.89 1.39 9.33
C GLY A 167 -5.65 1.16 10.19
N ILE A 168 -5.08 -0.03 10.03
CA ILE A 168 -3.80 -0.41 10.63
C ILE A 168 -2.88 -0.99 9.56
N SER A 169 -1.57 -0.96 9.78
CA SER A 169 -0.57 -1.48 8.85
C SER A 169 0.46 -2.31 9.60
N SER A 170 0.80 -3.48 9.07
CA SER A 170 1.81 -4.37 9.65
C SER A 170 1.51 -4.79 11.11
N TYR A 171 0.25 -5.11 11.39
CA TYR A 171 -0.20 -5.71 12.67
C TYR A 171 -0.42 -7.20 12.48
N SER A 172 -0.01 -8.02 13.47
CA SER A 172 -0.34 -9.45 13.49
C SER A 172 -1.85 -9.70 13.51
N GLY A 173 -2.28 -10.94 13.24
CA GLY A 173 -3.69 -11.30 13.38
C GLY A 173 -4.20 -11.15 14.82
N ASN A 174 -3.36 -11.43 15.82
CA ASN A 174 -3.69 -11.22 17.23
C ASN A 174 -3.95 -9.73 17.53
N LYS A 175 -3.00 -8.85 17.20
CA LYS A 175 -3.16 -7.41 17.43
C LYS A 175 -4.23 -6.75 16.56
N THR A 176 -4.53 -7.33 15.40
CA THR A 176 -5.68 -6.92 14.57
C THR A 176 -7.00 -7.14 15.30
N ARG A 177 -7.19 -8.30 15.95
CA ARG A 177 -8.39 -8.57 16.75
C ARG A 177 -8.49 -7.64 17.95
N GLU A 178 -7.38 -7.49 18.68
CA GLU A 178 -7.31 -6.64 19.87
C GLU A 178 -7.68 -5.19 19.56
N ILE A 179 -7.06 -4.58 18.54
CA ILE A 179 -7.36 -3.19 18.18
C ILE A 179 -8.77 -3.02 17.61
N ALA A 180 -9.29 -4.02 16.89
CA ALA A 180 -10.66 -3.97 16.39
C ALA A 180 -11.69 -3.95 17.53
N THR A 181 -11.46 -4.72 18.60
CA THR A 181 -12.30 -4.67 19.81
C THR A 181 -12.24 -3.29 20.47
N LEU A 182 -11.03 -2.75 20.68
CA LEU A 182 -10.85 -1.43 21.31
C LEU A 182 -11.48 -0.28 20.51
N LEU A 183 -11.42 -0.35 19.18
CA LEU A 183 -12.09 0.61 18.30
C LEU A 183 -13.61 0.44 18.33
N ALA A 184 -14.11 -0.81 18.33
CA ALA A 184 -15.55 -1.09 18.40
C ALA A 184 -16.19 -0.61 19.71
N GLU A 185 -15.49 -0.71 20.84
CA GLU A 185 -15.91 -0.12 22.13
C GLU A 185 -16.11 1.40 22.07
N ARG A 186 -15.50 2.06 21.07
CA ARG A 186 -15.59 3.50 20.81
C ARG A 186 -16.52 3.82 19.63
N GLY A 187 -17.27 2.84 19.13
CA GLY A 187 -18.19 3.00 18.01
C GLY A 187 -17.53 3.15 16.64
N VAL A 188 -16.23 2.84 16.52
CA VAL A 188 -15.48 2.95 15.26
C VAL A 188 -15.08 1.54 14.80
N PRO A 189 -15.62 1.02 13.69
CA PRO A 189 -15.16 -0.26 13.16
C PRO A 189 -13.78 -0.12 12.50
N LEU A 190 -12.91 -1.13 12.67
CA LEU A 190 -11.66 -1.20 11.90
C LEU A 190 -12.00 -1.45 10.43
N LEU A 191 -11.60 -0.54 9.54
CA LEU A 191 -11.93 -0.64 8.11
C LEU A 191 -11.01 -1.64 7.40
N ILE A 192 -9.70 -1.53 7.59
CA ILE A 192 -8.72 -2.17 6.70
C ILE A 192 -7.37 -2.41 7.39
N ASN A 193 -6.71 -3.50 7.03
CA ASN A 193 -5.31 -3.77 7.35
C ASN A 193 -4.45 -3.68 6.07
N GLN A 194 -3.28 -3.04 6.16
CA GLN A 194 -2.30 -2.93 5.09
C GLN A 194 -1.03 -3.74 5.42
N PRO A 195 -0.97 -5.05 5.09
CA PRO A 195 0.21 -5.89 5.32
C PRO A 195 1.11 -6.00 4.09
N SER A 196 2.40 -6.31 4.31
CA SER A 196 3.31 -6.68 3.24
C SER A 196 2.92 -8.07 2.73
N TYR A 197 2.60 -8.21 1.44
CA TYR A 197 2.16 -9.49 0.90
C TYR A 197 2.49 -9.62 -0.58
N ASN A 198 3.16 -10.71 -0.95
CA ASN A 198 3.53 -11.06 -2.32
C ASN A 198 3.96 -12.54 -2.40
N LEU A 199 4.32 -13.00 -3.60
CA LEU A 199 4.76 -14.39 -3.84
C LEU A 199 5.95 -14.83 -2.98
N PHE A 200 6.80 -13.90 -2.52
CA PHE A 200 7.97 -14.18 -1.69
C PHE A 200 7.80 -13.79 -0.21
N ASN A 201 6.62 -13.32 0.19
CA ASN A 201 6.30 -12.94 1.56
C ASN A 201 4.83 -13.22 1.85
N ARG A 202 4.57 -14.36 2.51
CA ARG A 202 3.23 -14.96 2.66
C ARG A 202 2.77 -15.06 4.11
N TRP A 203 3.37 -14.27 5.01
CA TRP A 203 3.10 -14.35 6.45
C TRP A 203 1.62 -14.18 6.82
N ILE A 204 0.87 -13.38 6.03
CA ILE A 204 -0.54 -13.09 6.28
C ILE A 204 -1.45 -14.33 6.15
N GLU A 205 -1.01 -15.34 5.39
CA GLU A 205 -1.83 -16.53 5.07
C GLU A 205 -2.02 -17.43 6.31
N LYS A 206 -1.16 -17.31 7.33
CA LYS A 206 -1.22 -18.13 8.54
C LYS A 206 -2.39 -17.77 9.47
N ASP A 207 -2.64 -16.47 9.68
CA ASP A 207 -3.68 -16.01 10.62
C ASP A 207 -4.31 -14.67 10.23
N LEU A 208 -3.56 -13.73 9.64
CA LEU A 208 -4.06 -12.38 9.42
C LEU A 208 -5.29 -12.33 8.50
N LEU A 209 -5.32 -13.14 7.43
CA LEU A 209 -6.50 -13.20 6.55
C LEU A 209 -7.75 -13.71 7.29
N LYS A 210 -7.58 -14.60 8.26
CA LYS A 210 -8.68 -15.07 9.12
C LYS A 210 -9.09 -13.98 10.12
N ALA A 211 -8.12 -13.34 10.77
CA ALA A 211 -8.36 -12.27 11.74
C ALA A 211 -9.12 -11.08 11.14
N THR A 212 -8.73 -10.65 9.94
CA THR A 212 -9.37 -9.55 9.22
C THR A 212 -10.80 -9.89 8.81
N ASP A 213 -11.03 -11.12 8.34
CA ASP A 213 -12.38 -11.61 8.03
C ASP A 213 -13.27 -11.69 9.29
N GLU A 214 -12.76 -12.19 10.42
CA GLU A 214 -13.48 -12.25 11.70
C GLU A 214 -13.98 -10.86 12.13
N VAL A 215 -13.11 -9.85 12.10
CA VAL A 215 -13.45 -8.47 12.52
C VAL A 215 -14.17 -7.67 11.42
N GLY A 216 -14.20 -8.19 10.19
CA GLY A 216 -14.88 -7.55 9.05
C GLY A 216 -14.07 -6.45 8.37
N ALA A 217 -12.76 -6.41 8.61
CA ALA A 217 -11.84 -5.50 7.95
C ALA A 217 -11.41 -6.02 6.58
N GLY A 218 -11.13 -5.12 5.65
CA GLY A 218 -10.50 -5.46 4.37
C GLY A 218 -8.98 -5.64 4.48
N VAL A 219 -8.36 -6.09 3.39
CA VAL A 219 -6.90 -6.20 3.27
C VAL A 219 -6.42 -5.48 2.01
N ILE A 220 -5.42 -4.61 2.15
CA ILE A 220 -4.69 -4.01 1.01
C ILE A 220 -3.23 -4.41 1.06
N ALA A 221 -2.80 -5.23 0.10
CA ALA A 221 -1.46 -5.80 0.06
C ALA A 221 -0.44 -4.78 -0.46
N PHE A 222 0.53 -4.39 0.37
CA PHE A 222 1.62 -3.51 -0.05
C PHE A 222 2.89 -4.28 -0.40
N THR A 223 3.75 -3.67 -1.21
CA THR A 223 4.87 -4.35 -1.90
C THR A 223 4.46 -5.63 -2.65
N PRO A 224 3.37 -5.64 -3.42
CA PRO A 224 2.90 -6.85 -4.13
C PRO A 224 3.91 -7.35 -5.17
N LEU A 225 4.81 -6.47 -5.64
CA LEU A 225 5.86 -6.79 -6.60
C LEU A 225 7.24 -7.02 -5.94
N ALA A 226 7.30 -7.19 -4.62
CA ALA A 226 8.54 -7.32 -3.85
C ALA A 226 9.58 -6.23 -4.23
N GLN A 227 9.11 -4.98 -4.28
CA GLN A 227 9.90 -3.79 -4.66
C GLN A 227 10.55 -3.84 -6.06
N GLY A 228 10.01 -4.67 -6.97
CA GLY A 228 10.48 -4.84 -8.35
C GLY A 228 11.13 -6.19 -8.62
N LEU A 229 11.41 -6.99 -7.59
CA LEU A 229 11.96 -8.34 -7.75
C LEU A 229 11.00 -9.28 -8.53
N LEU A 230 9.68 -9.10 -8.37
CA LEU A 230 8.66 -9.82 -9.15
C LEU A 230 8.31 -9.07 -10.44
N THR A 231 9.33 -8.64 -11.18
CA THR A 231 9.22 -8.01 -12.51
C THR A 231 10.39 -8.46 -13.39
N ASP A 232 10.32 -8.16 -14.69
CA ASP A 232 11.35 -8.53 -15.65
C ASP A 232 12.70 -7.83 -15.40
N LYS A 233 12.71 -6.78 -14.57
CA LYS A 233 13.84 -5.86 -14.37
C LYS A 233 15.13 -6.54 -13.94
N TYR A 234 15.04 -7.60 -13.13
CA TYR A 234 16.20 -8.25 -12.52
C TYR A 234 16.48 -9.65 -13.06
N LEU A 235 15.69 -10.11 -14.04
CA LEU A 235 15.82 -11.48 -14.57
C LEU A 235 17.15 -11.71 -15.28
N ASN A 236 17.77 -10.67 -15.84
CA ASN A 236 19.00 -10.77 -16.64
C ASN A 236 20.19 -10.02 -16.01
N GLY A 237 20.18 -9.86 -14.69
CA GLY A 237 21.15 -9.05 -13.95
C GLY A 237 20.55 -7.75 -13.41
N ILE A 238 21.34 -6.99 -12.66
CA ILE A 238 20.90 -5.73 -12.04
C ILE A 238 21.25 -4.59 -12.99
N PRO A 239 20.27 -3.87 -13.57
CA PRO A 239 20.56 -2.71 -14.41
C PRO A 239 21.33 -1.63 -13.64
N ASP A 240 22.27 -0.93 -14.29
CA ASP A 240 23.03 0.14 -13.64
C ASP A 240 22.12 1.24 -13.07
N ASP A 241 21.04 1.56 -13.78
CA ASP A 241 20.06 2.55 -13.40
C ASP A 241 18.98 2.00 -12.45
N ALA A 242 19.12 0.78 -11.94
CA ALA A 242 18.13 0.16 -11.08
C ALA A 242 17.94 0.91 -9.76
N ARG A 243 16.76 0.75 -9.14
CA ARG A 243 16.40 1.43 -7.89
C ARG A 243 17.43 1.18 -6.79
N VAL A 244 17.90 -0.06 -6.67
CA VAL A 244 18.93 -0.48 -5.70
C VAL A 244 20.22 0.35 -5.79
N ASN A 245 20.50 0.95 -6.96
CA ASN A 245 21.70 1.76 -7.20
C ASN A 245 21.46 3.28 -7.02
N ARG A 246 20.25 3.73 -6.66
CA ARG A 246 19.90 5.16 -6.53
C ARG A 246 19.67 5.58 -5.07
N PRO A 247 19.85 6.87 -4.72
CA PRO A 247 19.46 7.39 -3.41
C PRO A 247 17.97 7.09 -3.10
N GLY A 248 17.71 6.57 -1.90
CA GLY A 248 16.37 6.07 -1.51
C GLY A 248 16.08 4.62 -1.90
N GLY A 249 17.00 3.93 -2.59
CA GLY A 249 16.89 2.53 -3.00
C GLY A 249 17.19 1.49 -1.93
N GLY A 250 17.62 1.89 -0.72
CA GLY A 250 18.08 1.00 0.34
C GLY A 250 17.04 0.01 0.89
N PHE A 251 15.76 0.16 0.51
CA PHE A 251 14.70 -0.79 0.84
C PHE A 251 14.75 -2.06 -0.03
N LEU A 252 15.33 -2.01 -1.23
CA LEU A 252 15.68 -3.21 -1.98
C LEU A 252 17.16 -3.51 -1.70
N ARG A 253 17.41 -4.44 -0.79
CA ARG A 253 18.77 -4.79 -0.35
C ARG A 253 19.43 -5.74 -1.36
N PRO A 254 20.76 -5.73 -1.53
CA PRO A 254 21.46 -6.71 -2.36
C PRO A 254 21.07 -8.16 -2.03
N ASP A 255 20.88 -8.49 -0.75
CA ASP A 255 20.47 -9.84 -0.29
C ASP A 255 19.08 -10.27 -0.79
N HIS A 256 18.21 -9.32 -1.17
CA HIS A 256 16.93 -9.62 -1.80
C HIS A 256 17.11 -10.09 -3.24
N LEU A 257 18.17 -9.65 -3.91
CA LEU A 257 18.55 -10.00 -5.28
C LEU A 257 19.54 -11.17 -5.35
N ARG A 258 19.61 -12.00 -4.31
CA ARG A 258 20.42 -13.22 -4.33
C ARG A 258 19.95 -14.19 -5.43
N GLU A 259 20.88 -15.01 -5.91
CA GLU A 259 20.66 -15.91 -7.05
C GLU A 259 19.42 -16.79 -6.89
N GLU A 260 19.18 -17.32 -5.68
CA GLU A 260 17.99 -18.13 -5.37
C GLU A 260 16.67 -17.42 -5.71
N ASN A 261 16.54 -16.15 -5.33
CA ASN A 261 15.35 -15.36 -5.57
C ASN A 261 15.19 -15.04 -7.06
N ILE A 262 16.30 -14.79 -7.77
CA ILE A 262 16.29 -14.55 -9.22
C ILE A 262 15.89 -15.82 -9.98
N VAL A 263 16.42 -16.99 -9.61
CA VAL A 263 16.05 -18.28 -10.22
C VAL A 263 14.55 -18.56 -10.02
N ARG A 264 14.03 -18.32 -8.82
CA ARG A 264 12.59 -18.45 -8.55
C ARG A 264 11.76 -17.45 -9.35
N ALA A 265 12.21 -16.19 -9.46
CA ALA A 265 11.54 -15.17 -10.27
C ALA A 265 11.52 -15.54 -11.76
N ARG A 266 12.59 -16.13 -12.30
CA ARG A 266 12.62 -16.65 -13.69
C ARG A 266 11.61 -17.79 -13.88
N ALA A 267 11.55 -18.73 -12.96
CA ALA A 267 10.56 -19.82 -13.04
C ALA A 267 9.11 -19.30 -12.97
N LEU A 268 8.83 -18.32 -12.11
CA LEU A 268 7.54 -17.64 -12.07
C LEU A 268 7.26 -16.86 -13.37
N ASN A 269 8.27 -16.26 -13.99
CA ASN A 269 8.14 -15.59 -15.27
C ASN A 269 7.76 -16.56 -16.40
N ASP A 270 8.30 -17.78 -16.39
CA ASP A 270 7.90 -18.82 -17.36
C ASP A 270 6.43 -19.23 -17.20
N ILE A 271 5.90 -19.23 -15.97
CA ILE A 271 4.46 -19.43 -15.71
C ILE A 271 3.66 -18.24 -16.25
N ALA A 272 4.12 -17.01 -15.99
CA ALA A 272 3.47 -15.78 -16.48
C ALA A 272 3.37 -15.77 -18.02
N ALA A 273 4.46 -16.14 -18.69
CA ALA A 273 4.52 -16.20 -20.16
C ALA A 273 3.48 -17.18 -20.74
N ARG A 274 3.27 -18.35 -20.12
CA ARG A 274 2.22 -19.30 -20.54
C ARG A 274 0.81 -18.77 -20.37
N ARG A 275 0.61 -17.83 -19.43
CA ARG A 275 -0.66 -17.14 -19.17
C ARG A 275 -0.87 -15.89 -20.05
N GLY A 276 0.12 -15.53 -20.87
CA GLY A 276 0.10 -14.27 -21.62
C GLY A 276 0.22 -13.03 -20.74
N GLN A 277 0.85 -13.15 -19.57
CA GLN A 277 1.05 -12.08 -18.60
C GLN A 277 2.54 -11.77 -18.43
N SER A 278 2.89 -10.53 -18.07
CA SER A 278 4.23 -10.25 -17.51
C SER A 278 4.35 -10.82 -16.09
N LEU A 279 5.57 -10.98 -15.58
CA LEU A 279 5.77 -11.42 -14.19
C LEU A 279 5.07 -10.49 -13.18
N ALA A 280 5.07 -9.17 -13.47
CA ALA A 280 4.38 -8.19 -12.64
C ALA A 280 2.86 -8.44 -12.62
N GLN A 281 2.27 -8.71 -13.78
CA GLN A 281 0.84 -9.03 -13.90
C GLN A 281 0.48 -10.33 -13.20
N LEU A 282 1.30 -11.38 -13.33
CA LEU A 282 1.13 -12.63 -12.59
C LEU A 282 1.11 -12.38 -11.08
N ALA A 283 2.09 -11.63 -10.57
CA ALA A 283 2.22 -11.35 -9.14
C ALA A 283 1.01 -10.56 -8.59
N LEU A 284 0.53 -9.56 -9.33
CA LEU A 284 -0.66 -8.78 -8.95
C LEU A 284 -1.93 -9.62 -8.99
N ALA A 285 -2.14 -10.39 -10.06
CA ALA A 285 -3.27 -11.30 -10.17
C ALA A 285 -3.26 -12.33 -9.03
N TRP A 286 -2.09 -12.86 -8.68
CA TRP A 286 -1.94 -13.85 -7.61
C TRP A 286 -2.25 -13.26 -6.23
N VAL A 287 -1.81 -12.03 -5.93
CA VAL A 287 -2.16 -11.36 -4.67
C VAL A 287 -3.68 -11.13 -4.57
N LEU A 288 -4.33 -10.87 -5.71
CA LEU A 288 -5.77 -10.63 -5.80
C LEU A 288 -6.62 -11.90 -5.91
N ARG A 289 -6.01 -13.10 -5.90
CA ARG A 289 -6.70 -14.39 -6.04
C ARG A 289 -7.61 -14.71 -4.86
N ASP A 290 -7.22 -14.28 -3.66
CA ASP A 290 -8.01 -14.46 -2.44
C ASP A 290 -9.01 -13.31 -2.34
N SER A 291 -10.30 -13.64 -2.24
CA SER A 291 -11.38 -12.63 -2.19
C SER A 291 -11.31 -11.74 -0.95
N ARG A 292 -10.58 -12.16 0.10
CA ARG A 292 -10.34 -11.34 1.30
C ARG A 292 -9.33 -10.22 1.06
N VAL A 293 -8.51 -10.32 0.01
CA VAL A 293 -7.63 -9.23 -0.43
C VAL A 293 -8.42 -8.25 -1.29
N THR A 294 -8.72 -7.10 -0.69
CA THR A 294 -9.49 -6.02 -1.31
C THR A 294 -8.73 -5.33 -2.43
N SER A 295 -7.44 -5.06 -2.27
CA SER A 295 -6.65 -4.34 -3.27
C SER A 295 -5.16 -4.67 -3.21
N ALA A 296 -4.47 -4.57 -4.35
CA ALA A 296 -3.02 -4.59 -4.43
C ALA A 296 -2.50 -3.16 -4.55
N LEU A 297 -1.65 -2.74 -3.62
CA LEU A 297 -1.08 -1.39 -3.58
C LEU A 297 0.25 -1.34 -4.35
N ILE A 298 0.20 -0.84 -5.58
CA ILE A 298 1.38 -0.74 -6.45
C ILE A 298 2.14 0.57 -6.20
N GLY A 299 3.43 0.57 -6.53
CA GLY A 299 4.19 1.80 -6.78
C GLY A 299 4.54 1.88 -8.25
N ALA A 300 4.61 3.08 -8.81
CA ALA A 300 4.97 3.31 -10.21
C ALA A 300 5.92 4.50 -10.34
N SER A 301 6.84 4.43 -11.30
CA SER A 301 7.72 5.55 -11.70
C SER A 301 7.36 6.13 -13.06
N SER A 302 6.37 5.57 -13.76
CA SER A 302 5.88 6.07 -15.05
C SER A 302 4.44 5.64 -15.31
N ALA A 303 3.73 6.39 -16.15
CA ALA A 303 2.37 6.07 -16.61
C ALA A 303 2.29 4.66 -17.23
N ARG A 304 3.31 4.26 -18.01
CA ARG A 304 3.39 2.93 -18.64
C ARG A 304 3.35 1.79 -17.62
N GLN A 305 4.00 1.93 -16.46
CA GLN A 305 3.94 0.91 -15.41
C GLN A 305 2.54 0.81 -14.81
N VAL A 306 1.80 1.93 -14.73
CA VAL A 306 0.40 1.91 -14.29
C VAL A 306 -0.45 1.12 -15.30
N GLU A 307 -0.30 1.40 -16.59
CA GLU A 307 -0.99 0.66 -17.66
C GLU A 307 -0.69 -0.84 -17.63
N GLU A 308 0.59 -1.20 -17.53
CA GLU A 308 1.02 -2.60 -17.45
C GLU A 308 0.43 -3.32 -16.23
N ASN A 309 0.46 -2.67 -15.06
CA ASN A 309 -0.03 -3.25 -13.82
C ASN A 309 -1.57 -3.40 -13.83
N VAL A 310 -2.30 -2.40 -14.35
CA VAL A 310 -3.78 -2.47 -14.46
C VAL A 310 -4.21 -3.60 -15.40
N ALA A 311 -3.44 -3.87 -16.45
CA ALA A 311 -3.72 -4.99 -17.35
C ALA A 311 -3.66 -6.38 -16.67
N ALA A 312 -3.13 -6.50 -15.45
CA ALA A 312 -3.23 -7.72 -14.64
C ALA A 312 -4.69 -8.16 -14.42
N LEU A 313 -5.64 -7.21 -14.39
CA LEU A 313 -7.06 -7.46 -14.16
C LEU A 313 -7.73 -8.23 -15.31
N ASN A 314 -7.10 -8.29 -16.49
CA ASN A 314 -7.60 -9.05 -17.63
C ASN A 314 -7.57 -10.57 -17.41
N ASN A 315 -6.77 -11.07 -16.47
CA ASN A 315 -6.73 -12.48 -16.12
C ASN A 315 -6.36 -12.70 -14.63
N LEU A 316 -7.40 -12.80 -13.79
CA LEU A 316 -7.27 -13.04 -12.34
C LEU A 316 -7.46 -14.50 -11.93
N LEU A 317 -7.83 -15.37 -12.86
CA LEU A 317 -8.18 -16.76 -12.55
C LEU A 317 -6.93 -17.64 -12.60
N PHE A 318 -6.81 -18.53 -11.62
CA PHE A 318 -5.76 -19.53 -11.55
C PHE A 318 -6.41 -20.91 -11.46
N THR A 319 -5.90 -21.85 -12.23
CA THR A 319 -6.18 -23.28 -12.08
C THR A 319 -5.48 -23.82 -10.84
N THR A 320 -5.95 -24.97 -10.34
CA THR A 320 -5.29 -25.64 -9.21
C THR A 320 -3.86 -26.04 -9.56
N GLU A 321 -3.63 -26.48 -10.79
CA GLU A 321 -2.32 -26.87 -11.31
C GLU A 321 -1.35 -25.69 -11.32
N GLU A 322 -1.80 -24.51 -11.78
CA GLU A 322 -0.98 -23.29 -11.73
C GLU A 322 -0.64 -22.88 -10.31
N LEU A 323 -1.58 -22.95 -9.36
CA LEU A 323 -1.31 -22.61 -7.97
C LEU A 323 -0.28 -23.56 -7.35
N VAL A 324 -0.41 -24.87 -7.61
CA VAL A 324 0.56 -25.87 -7.15
C VAL A 324 1.94 -25.65 -7.76
N GLU A 325 2.00 -25.27 -9.03
CA GLU A 325 3.27 -24.94 -9.70
C GLU A 325 3.89 -23.67 -9.12
N ILE A 326 3.10 -22.61 -8.95
CA ILE A 326 3.52 -21.34 -8.34
C ILE A 326 4.06 -21.58 -6.94
N ASP A 327 3.40 -22.40 -6.12
CA ASP A 327 3.82 -22.70 -4.74
C ASP A 327 5.22 -23.32 -4.63
N ARG A 328 5.72 -23.97 -5.70
CA ARG A 328 7.11 -24.49 -5.74
C ARG A 328 8.15 -23.39 -5.74
N TYR A 329 7.82 -22.22 -6.28
CA TYR A 329 8.73 -21.09 -6.47
C TYR A 329 8.39 -19.90 -5.56
N ALA A 330 7.12 -19.74 -5.21
CA ALA A 330 6.57 -18.71 -4.32
C ALA A 330 6.80 -19.05 -2.83
N VAL A 331 8.08 -19.15 -2.48
CA VAL A 331 8.59 -19.46 -1.14
C VAL A 331 9.25 -18.24 -0.51
N GLU A 332 9.43 -18.25 0.81
CA GLU A 332 10.00 -17.12 1.56
C GLU A 332 11.32 -16.61 0.96
N GLY A 333 11.35 -15.32 0.63
CA GLY A 333 12.47 -14.65 -0.04
C GLY A 333 13.35 -13.82 0.89
N GLY A 334 12.99 -13.66 2.17
CA GLY A 334 13.66 -12.75 3.11
C GLY A 334 13.41 -11.28 2.77
N VAL A 335 12.27 -10.98 2.16
CA VAL A 335 11.94 -9.65 1.61
C VAL A 335 11.06 -8.81 2.53
N ASN A 336 10.59 -9.37 3.66
CA ASN A 336 9.76 -8.64 4.60
C ASN A 336 10.58 -7.69 5.49
N LEU A 337 10.73 -6.43 5.06
CA LEU A 337 11.39 -5.40 5.87
C LEU A 337 10.58 -4.96 7.11
N TRP A 338 9.30 -5.35 7.17
CA TRP A 338 8.36 -4.98 8.23
C TRP A 338 8.03 -6.16 9.14
N GLU A 339 8.95 -7.13 9.23
CA GLU A 339 8.74 -8.40 9.94
C GLU A 339 8.50 -8.20 11.44
N LYS A 340 9.31 -7.36 12.10
CA LYS A 340 9.21 -7.09 13.54
C LYS A 340 7.80 -6.66 13.98
N PRO A 341 7.21 -5.56 13.46
CA PRO A 341 5.87 -5.15 13.85
C PRO A 341 4.80 -6.19 13.47
N SER A 342 5.03 -6.95 12.38
CA SER A 342 4.11 -8.03 11.95
C SER A 342 4.08 -9.23 12.91
N HIS A 343 5.04 -9.34 13.81
CA HIS A 343 5.16 -10.39 14.83
C HIS A 343 5.11 -9.84 16.27
N ASP A 344 4.49 -8.67 16.46
CA ASP A 344 4.29 -8.02 17.76
C ASP A 344 5.60 -7.64 18.48
N GLN A 345 6.69 -7.44 17.74
CA GLN A 345 8.00 -7.10 18.29
C GLN A 345 8.27 -5.60 18.29
N ALA A 346 9.05 -5.13 19.27
CA ALA A 346 9.60 -3.78 19.30
C ALA A 346 10.55 -3.55 18.10
N VAL A 347 10.50 -2.33 17.54
CA VAL A 347 11.16 -1.98 16.27
C VAL A 347 12.55 -1.42 16.48
#